data_AF-A0A8T3VK21-F1
#
_entry.id   AF-A0A8T3VK21-F1
#
_cell.length_a   1.000
_cell.length_b   1.000
_cell.length_c   1.000
_cell.angle_alpha   90.00
_cell.angle_beta   90.00
_cell.angle_gamma   90.00
#
_symmetry.space_group_name_H-M   'P 1'
#
loop_
_entity.id
_entity.type
_entity.pdbx_description
1 polymer ?
#
loop_
_entity_poly.entity_id
_entity_poly.type
_entity_poly.pdbx_seq_one_letter_code
_entity_poly.pdbx_strand_id
1 'polypeptide(L)'
;MDLDKTKEKLSVKHDERKVKFQEKKEQLKINHEERKLALKEKHSDKKIAHHIEKAIKKISKAEDEADKDIIKLLDAVDEEIAENEEKPIEFILYKAENNLEEILLNTQLKMQKVKNELIKNFEKDIVKVAELVTLEEDLAVVKDEMDEVSSILDERIDIEKETLNIKAKE
;
A
#
# COMPACT_ATOMS: atom_id res chain seq x y z
N MET A 1 36.18 35.24 39.52
CA MET A 1 34.92 34.70 38.99
C MET A 1 34.10 34.25 40.17
N ASP A 2 32.86 34.72 40.27
CA ASP A 2 31.97 34.35 41.35
C ASP A 2 31.53 32.88 41.22
N LEU A 3 31.53 32.14 42.33
CA LEU A 3 31.20 30.70 42.36
C LEU A 3 29.74 30.47 41.93
N ASP A 4 28.86 31.40 42.27
CA ASP A 4 27.45 31.36 41.89
C ASP A 4 27.23 31.56 40.38
N LYS A 5 27.91 32.52 39.75
CA LYS A 5 27.89 32.71 38.27
C LYS A 5 28.40 31.47 37.53
N THR A 6 29.32 30.70 38.12
CA THR A 6 29.85 29.46 37.51
C THR A 6 28.89 28.28 37.66
N LYS A 7 28.22 28.19 38.80
CA LYS A 7 27.21 27.18 39.11
C LYS A 7 25.94 27.35 38.25
N GLU A 8 25.51 28.60 38.04
CA GLU A 8 24.37 28.96 37.19
C GLU A 8 24.64 28.60 35.72
N LYS A 9 25.85 28.91 35.19
CA LYS A 9 26.28 28.49 33.84
C LYS A 9 26.32 26.97 33.64
N LEU A 10 26.72 26.22 34.67
CA LEU A 10 26.73 24.76 34.62
C LEU A 10 25.32 24.18 34.68
N SER A 11 24.39 24.82 35.41
CA SER A 11 22.97 24.45 35.42
C SER A 11 22.35 24.59 34.04
N VAL A 12 22.52 25.75 33.38
CA VAL A 12 21.97 25.97 32.03
C VAL A 12 22.55 24.98 31.02
N LYS A 13 23.86 24.71 31.06
CA LYS A 13 24.47 23.67 30.21
C LYS A 13 23.94 22.26 30.49
N HIS A 14 23.59 21.96 31.73
CA HIS A 14 23.01 20.68 32.10
C HIS A 14 21.58 20.56 31.56
N ASP A 15 20.78 21.63 31.69
CA ASP A 15 19.42 21.67 31.19
C ASP A 15 19.37 21.63 29.65
N GLU A 16 20.25 22.38 28.95
CA GLU A 16 20.45 22.27 27.49
C GLU A 16 20.78 20.83 27.05
N ARG A 17 21.63 20.13 27.80
CA ARG A 17 22.01 18.73 27.49
C ARG A 17 20.85 17.78 27.71
N LYS A 18 20.07 17.98 28.77
CA LYS A 18 18.91 17.15 29.10
C LYS A 18 17.82 17.31 28.04
N VAL A 19 17.62 18.53 27.56
CA VAL A 19 16.67 18.88 26.48
C VAL A 19 17.09 18.26 25.15
N LYS A 20 18.34 18.46 24.70
CA LYS A 20 18.86 17.83 23.47
C LYS A 20 18.77 16.31 23.50
N PHE A 21 18.86 15.72 24.70
CA PHE A 21 18.68 14.29 24.87
C PHE A 21 17.20 13.86 24.73
N GLN A 22 16.25 14.67 25.19
CA GLN A 22 14.82 14.44 24.99
C GLN A 22 14.43 14.59 23.52
N GLU A 23 14.81 15.68 22.85
CA GLU A 23 14.59 15.88 21.40
C GLU A 23 15.13 14.70 20.59
N LYS A 24 16.36 14.26 20.89
CA LYS A 24 16.96 13.11 20.21
C LYS A 24 16.18 11.81 20.46
N LYS A 25 15.59 11.65 21.65
CA LYS A 25 14.78 10.48 22.00
C LYS A 25 13.43 10.50 21.28
N GLU A 26 12.76 11.64 21.22
CA GLU A 26 11.52 11.85 20.45
C GLU A 26 11.76 11.64 18.95
N GLN A 27 12.82 12.24 18.38
CA GLN A 27 13.19 12.06 16.98
C GLN A 27 13.47 10.59 16.63
N LEU A 28 14.08 9.83 17.55
CA LEU A 28 14.30 8.40 17.34
C LEU A 28 13.00 7.60 17.31
N LYS A 29 11.96 8.01 18.07
CA LYS A 29 10.63 7.40 17.99
C LYS A 29 9.98 7.69 16.64
N ILE A 30 10.02 8.94 16.19
CA ILE A 30 9.49 9.36 14.88
C ILE A 30 10.15 8.55 13.76
N ASN A 31 11.49 8.52 13.74
CA ASN A 31 12.23 7.76 12.73
C ASN A 31 11.91 6.25 12.77
N HIS A 32 11.56 5.71 13.94
CA HIS A 32 11.18 4.31 14.07
C HIS A 32 9.79 4.03 13.47
N GLU A 33 8.81 4.85 13.79
CA GLU A 33 7.45 4.73 13.24
C GLU A 33 7.44 5.02 11.72
N GLU A 34 8.19 6.01 11.22
CA GLU A 34 8.35 6.26 9.78
C GLU A 34 8.91 5.06 9.03
N ARG A 35 9.93 4.39 9.58
CA ARG A 35 10.50 3.18 8.97
C ARG A 35 9.49 2.04 8.92
N LYS A 36 8.71 1.89 9.98
CA LYS A 36 7.67 0.86 10.09
C LYS A 36 6.53 1.14 9.10
N LEU A 37 6.15 2.39 8.92
CA LEU A 37 5.18 2.84 7.92
C LEU A 37 5.66 2.50 6.50
N ALA A 38 6.85 2.98 6.13
CA ALA A 38 7.42 2.76 4.79
C ALA A 38 7.58 1.26 4.44
N LEU A 39 7.94 0.43 5.44
CA LEU A 39 7.98 -1.02 5.27
C LEU A 39 6.59 -1.59 4.97
N LYS A 40 5.57 -1.17 5.71
CA LYS A 40 4.20 -1.64 5.51
C LYS A 40 3.63 -1.21 4.16
N GLU A 41 3.83 0.03 3.73
CA GLU A 41 3.43 0.53 2.40
C GLU A 41 4.04 -0.32 1.29
N LYS A 42 5.36 -0.49 1.32
CA LYS A 42 6.09 -1.32 0.33
C LYS A 42 5.60 -2.77 0.29
N HIS A 43 5.23 -3.32 1.45
CA HIS A 43 4.65 -4.65 1.53
C HIS A 43 3.24 -4.70 0.95
N SER A 44 2.43 -3.66 1.17
CA SER A 44 1.09 -3.52 0.60
C SER A 44 1.13 -3.49 -0.93
N ASP A 45 1.97 -2.64 -1.51
CA ASP A 45 2.10 -2.50 -2.97
C ASP A 45 2.51 -3.80 -3.65
N LYS A 46 3.51 -4.49 -3.08
CA LYS A 46 3.96 -5.81 -3.58
C LYS A 46 2.83 -6.83 -3.54
N LYS A 47 1.99 -6.79 -2.51
CA LYS A 47 0.89 -7.72 -2.34
C LYS A 47 -0.23 -7.45 -3.35
N ILE A 48 -0.58 -6.19 -3.55
CA ILE A 48 -1.55 -5.75 -4.58
C ILE A 48 -1.06 -6.19 -5.96
N ALA A 49 0.20 -5.91 -6.31
CA ALA A 49 0.81 -6.32 -7.58
C ALA A 49 0.74 -7.84 -7.78
N HIS A 50 1.03 -8.62 -6.73
CA HIS A 50 0.94 -10.07 -6.78
C HIS A 50 -0.50 -10.57 -7.04
N HIS A 51 -1.50 -9.95 -6.41
CA HIS A 51 -2.91 -10.29 -6.66
C HIS A 51 -3.32 -10.02 -8.11
N ILE A 52 -2.87 -8.90 -8.69
CA ILE A 52 -3.11 -8.55 -10.09
C ILE A 52 -2.44 -9.56 -11.03
N GLU A 53 -1.16 -9.87 -10.82
CA GLU A 53 -0.42 -10.80 -11.67
C GLU A 53 -1.06 -12.20 -11.67
N LYS A 54 -1.53 -12.66 -10.50
CA LYS A 54 -2.24 -13.93 -10.37
C LYS A 54 -3.58 -13.92 -11.13
N ALA A 55 -4.31 -12.80 -11.10
CA ALA A 55 -5.54 -12.65 -11.85
C ALA A 55 -5.29 -12.67 -13.37
N ILE A 56 -4.28 -11.94 -13.85
CA ILE A 56 -3.87 -11.94 -15.26
C ILE A 56 -3.55 -13.36 -15.74
N LYS A 57 -2.72 -14.12 -15.01
CA LYS A 57 -2.38 -15.51 -15.38
C LYS A 57 -3.62 -16.41 -15.49
N LYS A 58 -4.61 -16.22 -14.62
CA LYS A 58 -5.87 -16.99 -14.68
C LYS A 58 -6.74 -16.60 -15.86
N ILE A 59 -6.78 -15.31 -16.21
CA ILE A 59 -7.50 -14.80 -17.39
C ILE A 59 -6.86 -15.33 -18.66
N SER A 60 -5.55 -15.18 -18.84
CA SER A 60 -4.84 -15.69 -20.02
C SER A 60 -5.01 -17.20 -20.18
N LYS A 61 -4.98 -17.97 -19.09
CA LYS A 61 -5.25 -19.40 -19.15
C LYS A 61 -6.69 -19.70 -19.62
N ALA A 62 -7.67 -18.91 -19.21
CA ALA A 62 -9.06 -19.09 -19.67
C ALA A 62 -9.22 -18.76 -21.15
N GLU A 63 -8.50 -17.76 -21.65
CA GLU A 63 -8.43 -17.41 -23.08
C GLU A 63 -7.77 -18.55 -23.88
N ASP A 64 -6.61 -19.03 -23.43
CA ASP A 64 -5.90 -20.15 -24.08
C ASP A 64 -6.75 -21.44 -24.14
N GLU A 65 -7.55 -21.69 -23.09
CA GLU A 65 -8.49 -22.82 -23.08
C GLU A 65 -9.63 -22.61 -24.07
N ALA A 66 -10.18 -21.39 -24.14
CA ALA A 66 -11.25 -21.05 -25.08
C ALA A 66 -10.78 -21.19 -26.53
N ASP A 67 -9.60 -20.67 -26.87
CA ASP A 67 -9.03 -20.77 -28.22
C ASP A 67 -8.86 -22.22 -28.66
N LYS A 68 -8.39 -23.09 -27.75
CA LYS A 68 -8.27 -24.53 -28.04
C LYS A 68 -9.63 -25.19 -28.29
N ASP A 69 -10.64 -24.81 -27.52
CA ASP A 69 -11.98 -25.38 -27.68
C ASP A 69 -12.68 -24.84 -28.93
N ILE A 70 -12.42 -23.59 -29.33
CA ILE A 70 -12.86 -23.02 -30.62
C ILE A 70 -12.20 -23.76 -31.78
N ILE A 71 -10.89 -24.01 -31.73
CA ILE A 71 -10.19 -24.76 -32.80
C ILE A 71 -10.80 -26.16 -32.95
N LYS A 72 -11.01 -26.89 -31.85
CA LYS A 72 -11.66 -28.21 -31.90
C LYS A 72 -13.08 -28.14 -32.47
N LEU A 73 -13.82 -27.08 -32.16
CA LEU A 73 -15.17 -26.89 -32.71
C LEU A 73 -15.10 -26.69 -34.23
N LEU A 74 -14.16 -25.89 -34.72
CA LEU A 74 -13.95 -25.69 -36.16
C LEU A 74 -13.56 -26.99 -36.86
N ASP A 75 -12.59 -27.72 -36.31
CA ASP A 75 -12.18 -29.03 -36.85
C ASP A 75 -13.36 -30.00 -36.93
N ALA A 76 -14.18 -30.07 -35.88
CA ALA A 76 -15.37 -30.92 -35.84
C ALA A 76 -16.46 -30.51 -36.84
N VAL A 77 -16.59 -29.21 -37.13
CA VAL A 77 -17.51 -28.69 -38.16
C VAL A 77 -17.03 -29.09 -39.55
N ASP A 78 -15.74 -28.92 -39.84
CA ASP A 78 -15.15 -29.29 -41.12
C ASP A 78 -15.29 -30.81 -41.38
N GLU A 79 -15.05 -31.63 -40.36
CA GLU A 79 -15.30 -33.08 -40.41
C GLU A 79 -16.79 -33.40 -40.64
N GLU A 80 -17.73 -32.79 -39.90
CA GLU A 80 -19.16 -33.06 -40.04
C GLU A 80 -19.70 -32.66 -41.43
N ILE A 81 -19.17 -31.58 -42.03
CA ILE A 81 -19.49 -31.14 -43.39
C ILE A 81 -18.93 -32.12 -44.44
N ALA A 82 -17.68 -32.57 -44.27
CA ALA A 82 -17.05 -33.49 -45.22
C ALA A 82 -17.70 -34.89 -45.22
N GLU A 83 -18.21 -35.34 -44.06
CA GLU A 83 -18.77 -36.68 -43.88
C GLU A 83 -20.28 -36.78 -44.17
N ASN A 84 -21.04 -35.68 -44.10
CA ASN A 84 -22.49 -35.69 -44.32
C ASN A 84 -22.92 -34.88 -45.54
N GLU A 85 -22.81 -35.46 -46.74
CA GLU A 85 -23.31 -34.84 -47.98
C GLU A 85 -24.84 -34.65 -47.98
N GLU A 86 -25.60 -35.38 -47.15
CA GLU A 86 -27.07 -35.30 -47.09
C GLU A 86 -27.61 -34.30 -46.05
N LYS A 87 -26.80 -33.85 -45.07
CA LYS A 87 -27.28 -32.89 -44.07
C LYS A 87 -27.21 -31.47 -44.63
N PRO A 88 -28.24 -30.63 -44.39
CA PRO A 88 -28.14 -29.20 -44.68
C PRO A 88 -26.99 -28.57 -43.90
N ILE A 89 -26.09 -27.90 -44.59
CA ILE A 89 -24.94 -27.21 -44.01
C ILE A 89 -25.41 -26.17 -42.98
N GLU A 90 -26.56 -25.52 -43.23
CA GLU A 90 -27.14 -24.53 -42.30
C GLU A 90 -27.42 -25.13 -40.91
N PHE A 91 -27.82 -26.41 -40.85
CA PHE A 91 -28.06 -27.07 -39.57
C PHE A 91 -26.76 -27.33 -38.79
N ILE A 92 -25.69 -27.72 -39.49
CA ILE A 92 -24.37 -27.93 -38.89
C ILE A 92 -23.84 -26.60 -38.33
N LEU A 93 -23.92 -25.53 -39.12
CA LEU A 93 -23.51 -24.19 -38.69
C LEU A 93 -24.34 -23.68 -37.50
N TYR A 94 -25.66 -23.87 -37.51
CA TYR A 94 -26.52 -23.48 -36.39
C TYR A 94 -26.11 -24.17 -35.07
N LYS A 95 -25.78 -25.47 -35.13
CA LYS A 95 -25.27 -26.20 -33.96
C LYS A 95 -23.91 -25.68 -33.51
N ALA A 96 -23.03 -25.36 -34.45
CA ALA A 96 -21.72 -24.79 -34.16
C ALA A 96 -21.82 -23.42 -33.50
N GLU A 97 -22.72 -22.55 -33.96
CA GLU A 97 -22.98 -21.24 -33.35
C GLU A 97 -23.40 -21.38 -31.87
N ASN A 98 -24.30 -22.30 -31.56
CA ASN A 98 -24.72 -22.56 -30.18
C ASN A 98 -23.56 -23.03 -29.30
N ASN A 99 -22.71 -23.94 -29.82
CA ASN A 99 -21.54 -24.42 -29.08
C ASN A 99 -20.50 -23.31 -28.88
N LEU A 100 -20.30 -22.45 -29.88
CA LEU A 100 -19.41 -21.29 -29.78
C LEU A 100 -19.91 -20.33 -28.68
N GLU A 101 -21.22 -20.05 -28.66
CA GLU A 101 -21.81 -19.22 -27.62
C GLU A 101 -21.64 -19.83 -26.23
N GLU A 102 -21.76 -21.15 -26.08
CA GLU A 102 -21.47 -21.84 -24.83
C GLU A 102 -20.00 -21.67 -24.39
N ILE A 103 -19.04 -21.81 -25.32
CA ILE A 103 -17.60 -21.58 -25.04
C ILE A 103 -17.38 -20.15 -24.55
N LEU A 104 -17.99 -19.16 -25.22
CA LEU A 104 -17.89 -17.75 -24.84
C LEU A 104 -18.47 -17.49 -23.46
N LEU A 105 -19.68 -17.97 -23.17
CA LEU A 105 -20.34 -17.81 -21.88
C LEU A 105 -19.53 -18.45 -20.74
N ASN A 106 -19.01 -19.66 -20.96
CA ASN A 106 -18.17 -20.35 -19.97
C ASN A 106 -16.86 -19.58 -19.71
N THR A 107 -16.25 -19.01 -20.74
CA THR A 107 -15.03 -18.20 -20.63
C THR A 107 -15.31 -16.91 -19.88
N GLN A 108 -16.39 -16.21 -20.21
CA GLN A 108 -16.85 -15.02 -19.47
C GLN A 108 -17.11 -15.34 -18.00
N LEU A 109 -17.75 -16.47 -17.69
CA LEU A 109 -17.99 -16.90 -16.32
C LEU A 109 -16.66 -17.14 -15.56
N LYS A 110 -15.67 -17.79 -16.19
CA LYS A 110 -14.34 -17.96 -15.59
C LYS A 110 -13.69 -16.61 -15.29
N MET A 111 -13.72 -15.67 -16.23
CA MET A 111 -13.18 -14.31 -16.04
C MET A 111 -13.91 -13.55 -14.91
N GLN A 112 -15.23 -13.64 -14.83
CA GLN A 112 -16.01 -13.03 -13.74
C GLN A 112 -15.66 -13.62 -12.37
N LYS A 113 -15.43 -14.93 -12.28
CA LYS A 113 -14.95 -15.57 -11.04
C LYS A 113 -13.58 -15.02 -10.63
N VAL A 114 -12.66 -14.83 -11.58
CA VAL A 114 -11.34 -14.23 -11.31
C VAL A 114 -11.48 -12.78 -10.83
N LYS A 115 -12.34 -11.98 -11.47
CA LYS A 115 -12.63 -10.62 -11.04
C LYS A 115 -13.16 -10.57 -9.60
N ASN A 116 -14.12 -11.44 -9.26
CA ASN A 116 -14.69 -11.49 -7.92
C ASN A 116 -13.65 -11.94 -6.87
N GLU A 117 -12.75 -12.87 -7.22
CA GLU A 117 -11.62 -13.25 -6.34
C GLU A 117 -10.67 -12.07 -6.12
N LEU A 118 -10.37 -11.30 -7.17
CA LEU A 118 -9.53 -10.11 -7.08
C LEU A 118 -10.15 -9.04 -6.17
N ILE A 119 -11.45 -8.76 -6.35
CA ILE A 119 -12.21 -7.83 -5.50
C ILE A 119 -12.12 -8.26 -4.03
N LYS A 120 -12.40 -9.53 -3.72
CA LYS A 120 -12.31 -10.04 -2.33
C LYS A 120 -10.91 -9.93 -1.73
N ASN A 121 -9.86 -10.07 -2.53
CA ASN A 121 -8.49 -9.87 -2.05
C ASN A 121 -8.23 -8.40 -1.76
N PHE A 122 -8.66 -7.49 -2.64
CA PHE A 122 -8.54 -6.05 -2.43
C PHE A 122 -9.37 -5.53 -1.26
N GLU A 123 -10.58 -6.04 -1.03
CA GLU A 123 -11.38 -5.70 0.16
C GLU A 123 -10.62 -6.00 1.46
N LYS A 124 -9.89 -7.12 1.52
CA LYS A 124 -9.03 -7.45 2.67
C LYS A 124 -7.82 -6.54 2.79
N ASP A 125 -7.28 -6.08 1.67
CA ASP A 125 -6.13 -5.19 1.65
C ASP A 125 -6.52 -3.75 2.01
N ILE A 126 -7.72 -3.30 1.64
CA ILE A 126 -8.27 -1.99 2.05
C ILE A 126 -8.36 -1.88 3.57
N VAL A 127 -8.76 -2.94 4.28
CA VAL A 127 -8.78 -2.94 5.76
C VAL A 127 -7.37 -2.67 6.32
N LYS A 128 -6.33 -3.20 5.68
CA LYS A 128 -4.94 -2.95 6.09
C LYS A 128 -4.43 -1.56 5.73
N VAL A 129 -4.94 -0.98 4.65
CA VAL A 129 -4.67 0.43 4.30
C VAL A 129 -5.33 1.36 5.32
N ALA A 130 -6.52 1.05 5.82
CA ALA A 130 -7.13 1.81 6.91
C ALA A 130 -6.26 1.80 8.19
N GLU A 131 -5.66 0.66 8.54
CA GLU A 131 -4.69 0.57 9.65
C GLU A 131 -3.42 1.41 9.40
N LEU A 132 -3.01 1.60 8.14
CA LEU A 132 -1.90 2.47 7.77
C LEU A 132 -2.26 3.94 7.99
N VAL A 133 -3.45 4.36 7.56
CA VAL A 133 -3.94 5.74 7.74
C VAL A 133 -3.96 6.12 9.21
N THR A 134 -4.44 5.25 10.10
CA THR A 134 -4.42 5.52 11.55
C THR A 134 -2.99 5.70 12.09
N LEU A 135 -2.03 4.92 11.60
CA LEU A 135 -0.62 5.09 11.99
C LEU A 135 -0.01 6.39 11.45
N GLU A 136 -0.43 6.86 10.28
CA GLU A 136 -0.03 8.17 9.75
C GLU A 136 -0.59 9.31 10.59
N GLU A 137 -1.86 9.22 10.99
CA GLU A 137 -2.51 10.19 11.87
C GLU A 137 -1.82 10.24 13.24
N ASP A 138 -1.56 9.08 13.87
CA ASP A 138 -0.81 9.00 15.14
C ASP A 138 0.59 9.60 15.00
N LEU A 139 1.29 9.34 13.88
CA LEU A 139 2.61 9.90 13.61
C LEU A 139 2.57 11.42 13.43
N ALA A 140 1.53 11.95 12.79
CA ALA A 140 1.34 13.39 12.61
C ALA A 140 1.14 14.10 13.96
N VAL A 141 0.31 13.53 14.85
CA VAL A 141 0.12 14.07 16.20
C VAL A 141 1.44 14.11 16.98
N VAL A 142 2.24 13.04 16.92
CA VAL A 142 3.55 13.00 17.61
C VAL A 142 4.53 14.04 17.04
N LYS A 143 4.45 14.35 15.75
CA LYS A 143 5.26 15.41 15.12
C LYS A 143 4.82 16.80 15.59
N ASP A 144 3.53 17.07 15.60
CA ASP A 144 2.98 18.35 16.06
C ASP A 144 3.31 18.58 17.54
N GLU A 145 3.17 17.56 18.39
CA GLU A 145 3.57 17.62 19.80
C GLU A 145 5.07 17.87 19.96
N MET A 146 5.91 17.26 19.12
CA MET A 146 7.36 17.50 19.13
C MET A 146 7.70 18.94 18.74
N ASP A 147 7.05 19.48 17.71
CA ASP A 147 7.27 20.86 17.24
C ASP A 147 6.84 21.89 18.30
N GLU A 148 5.69 21.67 18.96
CA GLU A 148 5.23 22.51 20.06
C GLU A 148 6.20 22.47 21.25
N VAL A 149 6.63 21.28 21.67
CA VAL A 149 7.62 21.11 22.73
C VAL A 149 8.94 21.80 22.37
N SER A 150 9.42 21.64 21.12
CA SER A 150 10.64 22.30 20.64
C SER A 150 10.52 23.82 20.69
N SER A 151 9.38 24.38 20.26
CA SER A 151 9.14 25.82 20.27
C SER A 151 9.12 26.40 21.69
N ILE A 152 8.42 25.75 22.62
CA ILE A 152 8.36 26.17 24.04
C ILE A 152 9.77 26.10 24.66
N LEU A 153 10.57 25.12 24.26
CA LEU A 153 11.94 24.94 24.76
C LEU A 153 12.88 26.02 24.23
N ASP A 154 12.82 26.37 22.95
CA ASP A 154 13.61 27.45 22.35
C ASP A 154 13.32 28.78 23.04
N GLU A 155 12.04 29.12 23.25
CA GLU A 155 11.63 30.33 23.98
C GLU A 155 12.20 30.36 25.41
N ARG A 156 12.15 29.23 26.12
CA ARG A 156 12.63 29.15 27.51
C ARG A 156 14.15 29.30 27.61
N ILE A 157 14.88 28.70 26.67
CA ILE A 157 16.34 28.83 26.57
C ILE A 157 16.72 30.29 26.29
N ASP A 158 16.00 30.97 25.41
CA ASP A 158 16.28 32.36 25.07
C ASP A 158 16.01 33.31 26.24
N ILE A 159 14.91 33.11 26.99
CA ILE A 159 14.63 33.83 28.23
C ILE A 159 15.75 33.63 29.27
N GLU A 160 16.22 32.39 29.46
CA GLU A 160 17.31 32.09 30.41
C GLU A 160 18.65 32.70 29.98
N LYS A 161 18.97 32.70 28.68
CA LYS A 161 20.17 33.36 28.14
C LYS A 161 20.11 34.87 28.32
N GLU A 162 18.97 35.52 28.05
CA GLU A 162 18.80 36.95 28.28
C GLU A 162 18.95 37.31 29.76
N THR A 163 18.32 36.53 30.64
CA THR A 163 18.41 36.73 32.09
C THR A 163 19.86 36.63 32.59
N LEU A 164 20.62 35.65 32.09
CA LEU A 164 22.04 35.51 32.39
C LEU A 164 22.89 36.66 31.84
N ASN A 165 22.58 37.15 30.64
CA ASN A 165 23.28 38.30 30.05
C ASN A 165 23.03 39.59 30.84
N ILE A 166 21.83 39.78 31.37
CA ILE A 166 21.49 40.92 32.23
C ILE A 166 22.28 40.85 33.54
N LYS A 167 22.22 39.71 34.26
CA LYS A 167 23.00 39.49 35.49
C LYS A 167 24.52 39.51 35.31
N ALA A 168 25.02 39.30 34.09
CA ALA A 168 26.45 39.38 33.79
C ALA A 168 26.94 40.83 33.60
N LYS A 169 26.03 41.76 33.27
CA LYS A 169 26.30 43.19 33.08
C LYS A 169 26.12 44.01 34.37
N GLU A 170 25.39 43.48 35.33
CA GLU A 170 25.39 43.89 36.74
C GLU A 170 26.59 43.30 37.51
#